data_AF-D0NFK5-F1
#
_entry.id   AF-D0NFK5-F1
#
_cell.length_a   1.000
_cell.length_b   1.000
_cell.length_c   1.000
_cell.angle_alpha   90.00
_cell.angle_beta   90.00
_cell.angle_gamma   90.00
#
_symmetry.space_group_name_H-M   'P 1'
#
loop_
_entity.id
_entity.type
_entity.pdbx_description
1 polymer ?
#
loop_
_entity_poly.entity_id
_entity_poly.type
_entity_poly.pdbx_seq_one_letter_code
_entity_poly.pdbx_strand_id
1 'polypeptide(L)' 'MDAGIIASFKMAYRRKQLRWVYDKIKNGVEADSTVCAVDQLEAMQWSNGIWNELKEARSKIRLRYIQM' A
#
# COMPACT_ATOMS: atom_id res chain seq x y z
N MET A 1 -17.08 0.69 5.96
CA MET A 1 -15.89 0.26 5.21
C MET A 1 -16.12 -1.18 4.80
N ASP A 2 -16.20 -1.49 3.50
CA ASP A 2 -16.49 -2.86 3.06
C ASP A 2 -15.23 -3.75 3.07
N ALA A 3 -15.45 -5.07 3.09
CA ALA A 3 -14.38 -6.06 3.14
C ALA A 3 -13.45 -6.00 1.90
N GLY A 4 -13.96 -5.59 0.74
CA GLY A 4 -13.18 -5.44 -0.48
C GLY A 4 -12.19 -4.27 -0.39
N ILE A 5 -12.62 -3.13 0.16
CA ILE A 5 -11.73 -1.99 0.44
C ILE A 5 -10.62 -2.40 1.44
N ILE A 6 -10.97 -3.12 2.51
CA ILE A 6 -9.99 -3.58 3.51
C ILE A 6 -8.98 -4.54 2.88
N ALA A 7 -9.44 -5.51 2.08
CA ALA A 7 -8.56 -6.45 1.38
C ALA A 7 -7.62 -5.73 0.41
N SER A 8 -8.15 -4.78 -0.37
CA SER A 8 -7.37 -3.98 -1.32
C SER A 8 -6.30 -3.15 -0.63
N PHE A 9 -6.65 -2.54 0.50
CA PHE A 9 -5.72 -1.79 1.34
C PHE A 9 -4.59 -2.68 1.86
N LYS A 10 -4.92 -3.84 2.47
CA LYS A 10 -3.93 -4.79 2.99
C LYS A 10 -2.98 -5.28 1.90
N MET A 11 -3.49 -5.57 0.71
CA MET A 11 -2.69 -5.99 -0.44
C MET A 11 -1.74 -4.89 -0.94
N ALA A 12 -2.20 -3.64 -1.00
CA ALA A 12 -1.35 -2.52 -1.38
C ALA A 12 -0.26 -2.25 -0.34
N TYR A 13 -0.60 -2.31 0.95
CA TYR A 13 0.35 -2.14 2.03
C TYR A 13 1.43 -3.23 2.02
N ARG A 14 1.04 -4.49 1.82
CA ARG A 14 1.98 -5.62 1.73
C ARG A 14 2.95 -5.46 0.56
N ARG A 15 2.50 -4.95 -0.59
CA ARG A 15 3.38 -4.66 -1.74
C ARG A 15 4.43 -3.60 -1.39
N LYS A 16 4.06 -2.54 -0.67
CA LYS A 16 5.03 -1.53 -0.20
C LYS A 16 6.04 -2.13 0.78
N GLN A 17 5.60 -2.95 1.75
CA GLN A 17 6.50 -3.65 2.66
C GLN A 17 7.53 -4.51 1.91
N LEU A 18 7.10 -5.31 0.93
CA LEU A 18 8.01 -6.17 0.17
C LEU A 18 9.02 -5.36 -0.65
N ARG A 19 8.57 -4.26 -1.29
CA ARG A 19 9.48 -3.35 -2.01
C ARG A 19 10.51 -2.74 -1.07
N TRP A 20 10.06 -2.25 0.08
CA TRP A 20 10.91 -1.61 1.07
C TRP A 20 11.97 -2.58 1.64
N VAL A 21 11.57 -3.80 1.98
CA VAL A 21 12.48 -4.87 2.41
C VAL A 21 13.49 -5.20 1.31
N TYR A 22 13.02 -5.35 0.08
CA TYR A 22 13.90 -5.60 -1.06
C TYR A 22 14.96 -4.50 -1.23
N ASP A 23 14.56 -3.24 -1.13
CA ASP A 23 15.48 -2.11 -1.27
C ASP A 23 16.49 -2.06 -0.12
N LYS A 24 16.08 -2.40 1.11
CA LYS A 24 16.99 -2.55 2.26
C LYS A 24 18.04 -3.63 2.04
N ILE A 25 17.61 -4.83 1.63
CA ILE A 25 18.52 -5.96 1.36
C ILE A 25 19.48 -5.61 0.24
N LYS A 26 18.98 -4.98 -0.84
CA LYS A 26 19.80 -4.51 -1.96
C LYS A 26 20.88 -3.52 -1.51
N ASN A 27 20.61 -2.71 -0.49
CA ASN A 27 21.55 -1.73 0.06
C ASN A 27 22.44 -2.31 1.18
N GLY A 28 22.48 -3.65 1.34
CA GLY A 28 23.38 -4.32 2.28
C GLY A 28 22.87 -4.40 3.72
N VAL A 29 21.59 -4.11 3.97
CA VAL A 29 20.97 -4.34 5.27
C VAL A 29 20.64 -5.83 5.41
N GLU A 30 21.11 -6.47 6.49
CA GLU A 30 20.77 -7.86 6.78
C GLU A 30 19.27 -8.02 7.03
N ALA A 31 18.68 -9.05 6.43
CA ALA A 31 17.28 -9.39 6.63
C ALA A 31 17.13 -10.25 7.89
N ASP A 32 16.56 -9.67 8.94
CA ASP A 32 16.13 -10.39 10.13
C ASP A 32 14.60 -10.46 10.21
N SER A 33 14.08 -11.00 11.32
CA SER A 33 12.63 -11.06 11.57
C SER A 33 11.93 -9.68 11.64
N THR A 34 12.70 -8.61 11.84
CA THR A 34 12.22 -7.22 11.96
C THR A 34 12.40 -6.44 10.66
N VAL A 35 12.91 -7.04 9.59
CA VAL A 35 13.15 -6.34 8.31
C VAL A 35 11.86 -5.73 7.72
N CYS A 36 10.69 -6.31 8.04
CA CYS A 36 9.37 -5.79 7.68
C CYS A 36 8.79 -4.76 8.66
N ALA A 37 9.44 -4.52 9.81
CA ALA A 37 8.99 -3.56 10.82
C ALA A 37 9.21 -2.15 10.29
N VAL A 38 8.12 -1.40 10.15
CA VAL A 38 8.10 -0.03 9.65
C VAL A 38 7.78 0.88 10.83
N ASP A 39 8.46 2.01 10.96
CA ASP A 39 8.10 2.99 11.99
C ASP A 39 6.71 3.60 11.74
N GLN A 40 6.15 4.22 12.76
CA GLN A 40 4.79 4.74 12.71
C GLN A 40 4.62 5.86 11.66
N LEU A 41 5.63 6.69 11.45
CA LEU A 41 5.54 7.80 10.50
C LEU A 41 5.47 7.27 9.07
N GLU A 42 6.37 6.36 8.72
CA GLU A 42 6.39 5.72 7.40
C GLU A 42 5.10 4.91 7.15
N ALA A 43 4.61 4.19 8.17
CA ALA A 43 3.34 3.48 8.09
C ALA A 43 2.14 4.41 7.85
N MET A 44 2.13 5.58 8.48
CA MET A 44 1.08 6.60 8.26
C MET A 44 1.15 7.21 6.86
N GLN A 45 2.36 7.52 6.38
CA GLN A 45 2.57 8.04 5.03
C GLN A 45 2.08 7.05 3.96
N TRP A 46 2.42 5.77 4.11
CA TRP A 46 1.94 4.72 3.20
C TRP A 46 0.44 4.57 3.25
N SER A 47 -0.14 4.60 4.45
CA SER A 47 -1.59 4.48 4.64
C SER A 47 -2.35 5.60 3.94
N ASN A 48 -1.86 6.84 4.06
CA ASN A 48 -2.46 7.99 3.39
C ASN A 48 -2.36 7.87 1.85
N GLY A 49 -1.19 7.48 1.33
CA GLY A 49 -0.98 7.27 -0.09
C GLY A 49 -1.91 6.20 -0.68
N ILE A 50 -1.97 5.03 -0.04
CA ILE A 50 -2.83 3.91 -0.47
C ILE A 50 -4.31 4.33 -0.45
N TRP A 51 -4.73 5.08 0.56
CA TRP A 51 -6.11 5.54 0.66
C TRP A 51 -6.49 6.48 -0.49
N ASN A 52 -5.59 7.38 -0.89
CA ASN A 52 -5.81 8.28 -2.02
C ASN A 52 -5.84 7.51 -3.35
N GLU A 53 -4.92 6.56 -3.56
CA GLU A 53 -4.90 5.70 -4.75
C GLU A 53 -6.21 4.91 -4.90
N LEU A 54 -6.73 4.34 -3.81
CA LEU A 54 -7.99 3.60 -3.81
C LEU A 54 -9.20 4.50 -4.13
N LYS A 55 -9.22 5.73 -3.59
CA LYS A 55 -10.26 6.72 -3.92
C LYS A 55 -10.23 7.08 -5.40
N GLU A 56 -9.06 7.36 -5.95
CA GLU A 56 -8.91 7.68 -7.38
C GLU A 56 -9.34 6.54 -8.28
N ALA A 57 -8.92 5.31 -7.98
CA ALA A 57 -9.31 4.12 -8.73
C ALA A 57 -10.84 3.96 -8.77
N ARG A 58 -11.51 4.17 -7.63
CA ARG A 58 -12.98 4.12 -7.54
C ARG A 58 -13.66 5.24 -8.32
N SER A 59 -13.12 6.47 -8.28
CA SER A 59 -13.64 7.60 -9.06
C SER A 59 -13.54 7.35 -10.57
N LYS A 60 -12.44 6.76 -11.04
CA LYS A 60 -12.24 6.40 -12.46
C LYS A 60 -13.21 5.30 -12.92
N ILE A 61 -13.48 4.31 -12.07
CA ILE A 61 -14.48 3.27 -12.35
C ILE A 61 -15.87 3.91 -12.48
N ARG A 62 -16.25 4.78 -11.53
CA ARG A 62 -17.55 5.47 -11.55
C ARG A 62 -17.76 6.31 -12.81
N LEU A 63 -16.73 7.01 -13.29
CA LEU A 63 -16.82 7.81 -14.52
C LEU A 63 -17.02 6.95 -15.79
N ARG A 64 -16.42 5.75 -15.86
CA ARG A 64 -16.62 4.83 -17.00
C ARG A 64 -18.07 4.35 -17.11
N TYR A 65 -18.77 4.15 -16.00
CA TYR A 65 -20.16 3.70 -16.00
C TYR A 65 -21.18 4.79 -16.33
N ILE A 66 -20.80 6.08 -16.27
CA ILE A 66 -21.71 7.21 -16.58
C ILE A 66 -21.65 7.61 -18.06
N GLN A 67 -20.60 7.19 -18.78
CA GLN A 67 -20.38 7.52 -20.20
C GLN A 67 -20.81 6.39 -21.17
N MET A 68 -21.44 5.32 -20.67
CA MET A 68 -22.10 4.26 -21.47
C MET A 68 -23.62 4.41 -21.37
#